data_AF-A0A7S1X7N3-F1
#
_entry.id   AF-A0A7S1X7N3-F1
#
_cell.length_a   1.000
_cell.length_b   1.000
_cell.length_c   1.000
_cell.angle_alpha   90.00
_cell.angle_beta   90.00
_cell.angle_gamma   90.00
#
_symmetry.space_group_name_H-M   'P 1'
#
loop_
_entity.id
_entity.type
_entity.pdbx_description
1 polymer ?
#
loop_
_entity_poly.entity_id
_entity_poly.type
_entity_poly.pdbx_seq_one_letter_code
_entity_poly.pdbx_strand_id
1 'polypeptide(L)'
;DGILDWVNVMTYDYNGAWQSTTAHNAPLYENRATGNPFPSYSIHNTVTAYLAAGLRPSKLVVGMPTYGRGWSSIPSGSFNGLFASCSGSCPSRGTWEAGVLDYKDIKVNYIGQTGYTRYWDAASQVPYLYNGDVFVSYDDPESICLKSNYVMDNALGGAMVWAASSDWNHELQSVIAQRVVDGSPCLVSKRRAGRRMLQS
;
A
#
# COMPACT_ATOMS: atom_id res chain seq x y z
N ASP A 1 24.67 -12.51 14.85
CA ASP A 1 24.06 -12.73 13.51
C ASP A 1 23.90 -14.20 13.07
N GLY A 2 23.82 -15.18 13.98
CA GLY A 2 23.83 -16.61 13.63
C GLY A 2 22.60 -17.44 14.00
N ILE A 3 21.51 -16.84 14.48
CA ILE A 3 20.33 -17.59 14.98
C ILE A 3 19.22 -17.71 13.92
N LEU A 4 19.04 -16.69 13.07
CA LEU A 4 18.02 -16.66 12.03
C LEU A 4 18.66 -16.53 10.65
N ASP A 5 18.11 -17.21 9.65
CA ASP A 5 18.50 -17.06 8.25
C ASP A 5 18.06 -15.70 7.69
N TRP A 6 16.82 -15.29 7.99
CA TRP A 6 16.27 -13.97 7.67
C TRP A 6 15.18 -13.56 8.68
N VAL A 7 14.75 -12.31 8.60
CA VAL A 7 13.67 -11.73 9.39
C VAL A 7 12.63 -11.17 8.44
N ASN A 8 11.41 -11.72 8.50
CA ASN A 8 10.25 -11.17 7.82
C ASN A 8 9.70 -10.00 8.65
N VAL A 9 9.87 -8.78 8.14
CA VAL A 9 9.32 -7.59 8.79
C VAL A 9 7.96 -7.29 8.19
N MET A 10 6.93 -7.24 9.03
CA MET A 10 5.55 -6.95 8.64
C MET A 10 5.40 -5.44 8.37
N THR A 11 5.96 -4.96 7.26
CA THR A 11 5.95 -3.55 6.86
C THR A 11 4.62 -3.15 6.17
N TYR A 12 3.53 -3.49 6.83
CA TYR A 12 2.14 -3.19 6.51
C TYR A 12 1.39 -3.09 7.84
N ASP A 13 0.09 -2.81 7.82
CA ASP A 13 -0.70 -2.55 9.03
C ASP A 13 -0.21 -1.33 9.83
N TYR A 14 0.43 -0.39 9.15
CA TYR A 14 0.78 0.88 9.75
C TYR A 14 -0.46 1.67 10.16
N ASN A 15 -1.54 1.57 9.38
CA ASN A 15 -2.80 2.28 9.63
C ASN A 15 -3.98 1.41 9.22
N GLY A 16 -5.04 1.38 10.03
CA GLY A 16 -6.24 0.57 9.76
C GLY A 16 -7.46 1.05 10.54
N ALA A 17 -8.59 0.36 10.40
CA ALA A 17 -9.84 0.82 10.96
C ALA A 17 -9.97 0.69 12.50
N TRP A 18 -8.91 0.26 13.18
CA TRP A 18 -8.77 0.40 14.65
C TRP A 18 -8.58 1.85 15.11
N GLN A 19 -8.25 2.75 14.18
CA GLN A 19 -8.21 4.20 14.38
C GLN A 19 -9.28 4.87 13.52
N SER A 20 -9.76 6.03 13.97
CA SER A 20 -10.78 6.81 13.26
C SER A 20 -10.24 7.64 12.11
N THR A 21 -8.91 7.80 12.00
CA THR A 21 -8.28 8.58 10.94
C THR A 21 -7.75 7.69 9.83
N THR A 22 -8.12 8.00 8.59
CA THR A 22 -7.62 7.34 7.39
C THR A 22 -6.15 7.62 7.18
N ALA A 23 -5.40 6.61 6.77
CA ALA A 23 -4.00 6.74 6.39
C ALA A 23 -3.58 5.47 5.62
N HIS A 24 -2.32 5.43 5.18
CA HIS A 24 -1.84 4.37 4.32
C HIS A 24 -1.55 3.08 5.08
N ASN A 25 -2.01 1.94 4.58
CA ASN A 25 -1.72 0.61 5.13
C ASN A 25 -0.21 0.31 5.11
N ALA A 26 0.45 0.61 3.99
CA ALA A 26 1.87 0.31 3.76
C ALA A 26 2.60 1.41 2.96
N PRO A 27 2.72 2.65 3.48
CA PRO A 27 3.43 3.72 2.79
C PRO A 27 4.92 3.41 2.67
N LEU A 28 5.51 3.55 1.48
CA LEU A 28 6.95 3.32 1.28
C LEU A 28 7.76 4.39 2.01
N TYR A 29 7.36 5.65 1.87
CA TYR A 29 7.97 6.78 2.57
C TYR A 29 6.94 7.57 3.39
N GLU A 30 7.45 8.39 4.30
CA GLU A 30 6.64 9.32 5.07
C GLU A 30 6.05 10.43 4.19
N ASN A 31 4.81 10.82 4.49
CA ASN A 31 4.21 12.04 3.95
C ASN A 31 4.18 13.10 5.07
N ARG A 32 5.00 14.16 4.95
CA ARG A 32 5.08 15.24 5.96
C ARG A 32 4.03 16.34 5.78
N ALA A 33 3.03 16.15 4.92
CA ALA A 33 1.97 17.12 4.73
C ALA A 33 1.24 17.45 6.05
N THR A 34 0.81 18.71 6.19
CA THR A 34 -0.03 19.16 7.29
C THR A 34 -1.31 18.31 7.33
N GLY A 35 -1.48 17.55 8.41
CA GLY A 35 -2.62 16.66 8.59
C GLY A 35 -2.28 15.17 8.67
N ASN A 36 -1.09 14.72 8.24
CA ASN A 36 -0.69 13.33 8.49
C ASN A 36 -0.47 13.10 10.00
N PRO A 37 -1.29 12.28 10.69
CA PRO A 37 -1.13 12.04 12.11
C PRO A 37 -0.08 10.95 12.41
N PHE A 38 0.43 10.26 11.39
CA PHE A 38 1.32 9.10 11.50
C PHE A 38 2.60 9.27 10.65
N PRO A 39 3.36 10.37 10.81
CA PRO A 39 4.49 10.69 9.92
C PRO A 39 5.60 9.64 9.95
N SER A 40 5.79 8.95 11.08
CA SER A 40 6.87 7.97 11.23
C SER A 40 6.54 6.58 10.68
N TYR A 41 5.27 6.30 10.36
CA TYR A 41 4.83 4.99 9.91
C TYR A 41 5.08 4.82 8.42
N SER A 42 6.24 4.26 8.07
CA SER A 42 6.61 3.91 6.69
C SER A 42 7.60 2.76 6.62
N ILE A 43 7.61 2.08 5.47
CA ILE A 43 8.55 1.00 5.17
C ILE A 43 9.99 1.51 5.32
N HIS A 44 10.30 2.70 4.78
CA HIS A 44 11.62 3.29 4.84
C HIS A 44 12.10 3.53 6.29
N ASN A 45 11.24 4.10 7.14
CA ASN A 45 11.58 4.35 8.53
C ASN A 45 11.80 3.04 9.30
N THR A 46 10.96 2.03 9.07
CA THR A 46 11.12 0.71 9.69
C THR A 46 12.41 0.01 9.24
N VAL A 47 12.69 -0.02 7.93
CA VAL A 47 13.93 -0.61 7.39
C VAL A 47 15.15 0.10 7.96
N THR A 48 15.17 1.44 7.93
CA THR A 48 16.27 2.23 8.50
C THR A 48 16.49 1.92 9.98
N ALA A 49 15.42 1.75 10.77
CA ALA A 49 15.54 1.41 12.18
C ALA A 49 16.19 0.02 12.40
N TYR A 50 15.79 -1.00 11.62
CA TYR A 50 16.40 -2.33 11.72
C TYR A 50 17.87 -2.33 11.31
N LEU A 51 18.23 -1.61 10.25
CA LEU A 51 19.61 -1.47 9.81
C LEU A 51 20.47 -0.74 10.85
N ALA A 52 19.95 0.34 11.43
CA ALA A 52 20.61 1.07 12.51
C ALA A 52 20.79 0.23 13.79
N ALA A 53 19.88 -0.71 14.04
CA ALA A 53 20.00 -1.70 15.12
C ALA A 53 20.99 -2.83 14.82
N GLY A 54 21.62 -2.85 13.63
CA GLY A 54 22.65 -3.80 13.24
C GLY A 54 22.16 -5.02 12.46
N LEU A 55 20.89 -5.07 12.04
CA LEU A 55 20.42 -6.15 11.17
C LEU A 55 21.08 -6.01 9.80
N ARG A 56 21.74 -7.07 9.34
CA ARG A 56 22.37 -7.09 8.01
C ARG A 56 21.29 -6.94 6.92
N PRO A 57 21.46 -6.06 5.91
CA PRO A 57 20.48 -5.85 4.84
C PRO A 57 19.99 -7.15 4.19
N SER A 58 20.92 -8.06 3.87
CA SER A 58 20.62 -9.35 3.24
C SER A 58 19.79 -10.32 4.08
N LYS A 59 19.56 -10.03 5.37
CA LYS A 59 18.67 -10.79 6.26
C LYS A 59 17.33 -10.11 6.49
N LEU A 60 17.12 -8.89 6.00
CA LEU A 60 15.89 -8.14 6.18
C LEU A 60 14.96 -8.38 4.99
N VAL A 61 13.82 -9.02 5.22
CA VAL A 61 12.79 -9.28 4.20
C VAL A 61 11.61 -8.34 4.41
N VAL A 62 11.24 -7.58 3.37
CA VAL A 62 10.18 -6.55 3.42
C VAL A 62 8.81 -7.17 3.18
N GLY A 63 7.83 -6.83 4.02
CA GLY A 63 6.45 -7.25 3.87
C GLY A 63 5.70 -6.46 2.80
N MET A 64 5.06 -7.16 1.86
CA MET A 64 4.25 -6.62 0.78
C MET A 64 2.79 -7.08 0.97
N PRO A 65 1.85 -6.18 1.30
CA PRO A 65 0.46 -6.58 1.48
C PRO A 65 -0.25 -6.76 0.13
N THR A 66 -0.96 -7.88 -0.02
CA THR A 66 -1.90 -8.13 -1.12
C THR A 66 -3.34 -7.90 -0.66
N TYR A 67 -3.53 -6.92 0.22
CA TYR A 67 -4.82 -6.47 0.75
C TYR A 67 -4.74 -4.97 1.04
N GLY A 68 -5.90 -4.37 1.23
CA GLY A 68 -6.07 -2.99 1.64
C GLY A 68 -6.84 -2.86 2.95
N ARG A 69 -6.86 -1.63 3.45
CA ARG A 69 -7.58 -1.24 4.65
C ARG A 69 -8.62 -0.19 4.31
N GLY A 70 -9.83 -0.41 4.81
CA GLY A 70 -11.03 0.33 4.43
C GLY A 70 -11.63 1.10 5.60
N TRP A 71 -12.12 2.31 5.30
CA TRP A 71 -12.95 3.12 6.18
C TRP A 71 -14.18 3.60 5.41
N SER A 72 -15.25 3.85 6.15
CA SER A 72 -16.54 4.40 5.69
C SER A 72 -16.84 5.68 6.45
N SER A 73 -17.84 6.45 6.01
CA SER A 73 -18.19 7.73 6.63
C SER A 73 -17.02 8.72 6.67
N ILE A 74 -16.22 8.71 5.60
CA ILE A 74 -15.05 9.55 5.42
C ILE A 74 -15.42 10.80 4.62
N PRO A 75 -15.32 12.00 5.22
CA PRO A 75 -15.52 13.24 4.48
C PRO A 75 -14.35 13.48 3.51
N SER A 76 -14.61 14.20 2.42
CA SER A 76 -13.62 14.38 1.35
C SER A 76 -12.35 15.11 1.81
N GLY A 77 -12.46 16.04 2.76
CA GLY A 77 -11.31 16.78 3.28
C GLY A 77 -10.48 17.45 2.16
N SER A 78 -9.21 17.73 2.45
CA SER A 78 -8.28 18.35 1.50
C SER A 78 -7.58 17.35 0.58
N PHE A 79 -7.59 16.06 0.93
CA PHE A 79 -6.86 15.01 0.22
C PHE A 79 -7.76 13.83 -0.18
N ASN A 80 -9.00 14.11 -0.56
CA ASN A 80 -9.96 13.11 -1.04
C ASN A 80 -10.07 11.91 -0.08
N GLY A 81 -10.31 12.21 1.19
CA GLY A 81 -10.46 11.25 2.26
C GLY A 81 -9.16 10.77 2.89
N LEU A 82 -7.97 11.10 2.39
CA LEU A 82 -6.71 10.81 3.08
C LEU A 82 -6.50 11.76 4.28
N PHE A 83 -6.08 11.22 5.43
CA PHE A 83 -5.92 11.93 6.71
C PHE A 83 -7.21 12.57 7.24
N ALA A 84 -8.36 12.06 6.81
CA ALA A 84 -9.67 12.47 7.29
C ALA A 84 -10.12 11.57 8.45
N SER A 85 -10.82 12.16 9.40
CA SER A 85 -11.44 11.40 10.49
C SER A 85 -12.85 10.97 10.10
N CYS A 86 -13.18 9.72 10.35
CA CYS A 86 -14.51 9.17 10.15
C CYS A 86 -15.54 9.86 11.04
N SER A 87 -16.69 10.21 10.47
CA SER A 87 -17.87 10.66 11.19
C SER A 87 -18.84 9.50 11.39
N GLY A 88 -18.57 8.60 12.33
CA GLY A 88 -19.43 7.43 12.62
C GLY A 88 -18.67 6.09 12.71
N SER A 89 -19.31 5.00 12.27
CA SER A 89 -18.71 3.66 12.29
C SER A 89 -17.62 3.52 11.24
N CYS A 90 -16.36 3.42 11.68
CA CYS A 90 -15.17 3.53 10.83
C CYS A 90 -15.04 2.40 9.81
N PRO A 91 -14.98 1.11 10.15
CA PRO A 91 -15.18 0.07 9.15
C PRO A 91 -16.65 -0.36 9.12
N SER A 92 -17.25 -0.42 7.93
CA SER A 92 -18.56 -1.07 7.75
C SER A 92 -18.54 -2.22 6.76
N ARG A 93 -17.43 -2.43 6.04
CA ARG A 93 -17.30 -3.45 4.98
C ARG A 93 -15.88 -4.02 4.94
N GLY A 94 -15.77 -5.24 4.42
CA GLY A 94 -14.52 -5.91 4.11
C GLY A 94 -14.79 -7.26 3.47
N THR A 95 -13.76 -7.93 2.96
CA THR A 95 -13.91 -9.22 2.26
C THR A 95 -14.27 -10.33 3.24
N TRP A 96 -13.57 -10.36 4.38
CA TRP A 96 -13.74 -11.38 5.43
C TRP A 96 -14.00 -10.74 6.79
N GLU A 97 -13.39 -9.58 7.04
CA GLU A 97 -13.49 -8.81 8.27
C GLU A 97 -13.69 -7.34 7.90
N ALA A 98 -14.54 -6.63 8.66
CA ALA A 98 -14.76 -5.22 8.45
C ALA A 98 -13.44 -4.43 8.51
N GLY A 99 -13.16 -3.62 7.49
CA GLY A 99 -11.95 -2.83 7.38
C GLY A 99 -10.78 -3.53 6.70
N VAL A 100 -10.90 -4.80 6.30
CA VAL A 100 -9.88 -5.56 5.56
C VAL A 100 -10.44 -5.99 4.21
N LEU A 101 -9.74 -5.64 3.12
CA LEU A 101 -10.15 -5.92 1.75
C LEU A 101 -9.05 -6.67 1.00
N ASP A 102 -9.28 -7.92 0.60
CA ASP A 102 -8.34 -8.64 -0.25
C ASP A 102 -8.11 -7.87 -1.56
N TYR A 103 -6.89 -7.89 -2.12
CA TYR A 103 -6.61 -7.21 -3.39
C TYR A 103 -7.55 -7.64 -4.51
N LYS A 104 -7.92 -8.92 -4.59
CA LYS A 104 -8.90 -9.43 -5.55
C LYS A 104 -10.28 -8.78 -5.41
N ASP A 105 -10.71 -8.48 -4.19
CA ASP A 105 -11.98 -7.80 -3.93
C ASP A 105 -11.87 -6.33 -4.35
N ILE A 106 -10.77 -5.66 -3.97
CA ILE A 106 -10.46 -4.30 -4.41
C ILE A 106 -10.48 -4.19 -5.94
N LYS A 107 -9.84 -5.15 -6.62
CA LYS A 107 -9.75 -5.20 -8.08
C LYS A 107 -11.11 -5.32 -8.76
N VAL A 108 -11.97 -6.18 -8.25
CA VAL A 108 -13.27 -6.48 -8.87
C VAL A 108 -14.31 -5.44 -8.49
N ASN A 109 -14.36 -5.01 -7.22
CA ASN A 109 -15.49 -4.26 -6.66
C ASN A 109 -15.20 -2.78 -6.38
N TYR A 110 -13.97 -2.31 -6.56
CA TYR A 110 -13.60 -0.92 -6.26
C TYR A 110 -12.86 -0.24 -7.42
N ILE A 111 -11.82 -0.86 -7.98
CA ILE A 111 -11.03 -0.26 -9.06
C ILE A 111 -11.86 -0.15 -10.34
N GLY A 112 -12.01 1.09 -10.85
CA GLY A 112 -12.75 1.36 -12.08
C GLY A 112 -14.27 1.23 -11.94
N GLN A 113 -14.77 1.00 -10.73
CA GLN A 113 -16.20 0.98 -10.44
C GLN A 113 -16.76 2.40 -10.29
N THR A 114 -18.04 2.55 -10.62
CA THR A 114 -18.74 3.85 -10.56
C THR A 114 -18.60 4.47 -9.17
N GLY A 115 -18.11 5.72 -9.13
CA GLY A 115 -17.94 6.50 -7.91
C GLY A 115 -16.53 6.42 -7.29
N TYR A 116 -15.80 5.32 -7.46
CA TYR A 116 -14.44 5.22 -6.92
C TYR A 116 -13.41 5.85 -7.85
N THR A 117 -12.62 6.76 -7.29
CA THR A 117 -11.48 7.39 -7.98
C THR A 117 -10.18 6.91 -7.33
N ARG A 118 -9.22 6.49 -8.15
CA ARG A 118 -7.84 6.23 -7.71
C ARG A 118 -7.10 7.53 -7.59
N TYR A 119 -6.52 7.75 -6.42
CA TYR A 119 -5.60 8.82 -6.13
C TYR A 119 -4.22 8.23 -5.83
N TRP A 120 -3.19 9.06 -5.97
CA TRP A 120 -1.81 8.68 -5.73
C TRP A 120 -1.18 9.63 -4.73
N ASP A 121 -0.63 9.10 -3.65
CA ASP A 121 0.23 9.87 -2.75
C ASP A 121 1.68 9.79 -3.25
N ALA A 122 2.13 10.86 -3.92
CA ALA A 122 3.47 10.91 -4.48
C ALA A 122 4.58 10.89 -3.42
N ALA A 123 4.32 11.38 -2.21
CA ALA A 123 5.29 11.36 -1.12
C ALA A 123 5.43 9.93 -0.58
N SER A 124 4.30 9.27 -0.28
CA SER A 124 4.32 7.91 0.26
C SER A 124 4.51 6.81 -0.77
N GLN A 125 4.37 7.11 -2.06
CA GLN A 125 4.44 6.18 -3.18
C GLN A 125 3.43 5.02 -3.09
N VAL A 126 2.19 5.35 -2.72
CA VAL A 126 1.08 4.37 -2.67
C VAL A 126 -0.22 4.95 -3.21
N PRO A 127 -1.10 4.09 -3.76
CA PRO A 127 -2.42 4.52 -4.18
C PRO A 127 -3.42 4.47 -3.02
N TYR A 128 -4.55 5.14 -3.23
CA TYR A 128 -5.77 4.94 -2.46
C TYR A 128 -6.99 5.14 -3.34
N LEU A 129 -8.12 4.57 -2.94
CA LEU A 129 -9.41 4.78 -3.59
C LEU A 129 -10.30 5.61 -2.67
N TYR A 130 -11.06 6.51 -3.28
CA TYR A 130 -12.07 7.28 -2.57
C TYR A 130 -13.29 7.56 -3.45
N ASN A 131 -14.49 7.53 -2.87
CA ASN A 131 -15.74 7.77 -3.59
C ASN A 131 -16.65 8.86 -2.99
N GLY A 132 -16.16 9.64 -2.03
CA GLY A 132 -16.98 10.61 -1.29
C GLY A 132 -17.47 10.12 0.08
N ASP A 133 -17.32 8.83 0.39
CA ASP A 133 -17.71 8.23 1.67
C ASP A 133 -16.75 7.11 2.13
N VAL A 134 -16.34 6.24 1.22
CA VAL A 134 -15.47 5.10 1.48
C VAL A 134 -14.05 5.43 1.03
N PHE A 135 -13.09 5.22 1.94
CA PHE A 135 -11.66 5.32 1.69
C PHE A 135 -11.01 3.94 1.77
N VAL A 136 -10.21 3.58 0.77
CA VAL A 136 -9.45 2.32 0.76
C VAL A 136 -7.98 2.62 0.50
N SER A 137 -7.12 2.37 1.49
CA SER A 137 -5.67 2.30 1.26
C SER A 137 -5.31 0.89 0.80
N TYR A 138 -4.48 0.77 -0.23
CA TYR A 138 -4.11 -0.52 -0.80
C TYR A 138 -2.79 -0.40 -1.58
N ASP A 139 -2.29 -1.54 -2.06
CA ASP A 139 -1.19 -1.61 -3.00
C ASP A 139 -1.66 -2.06 -4.38
N ASP A 140 -1.03 -1.54 -5.43
CA ASP A 140 -1.27 -1.94 -6.81
C ASP A 140 0.05 -2.21 -7.54
N PRO A 141 0.03 -2.62 -8.83
CA PRO A 141 1.26 -2.94 -9.55
C PRO A 141 2.30 -1.80 -9.57
N GLU A 142 1.87 -0.54 -9.51
CA GLU A 142 2.77 0.61 -9.49
C GLU A 142 3.50 0.72 -8.15
N SER A 143 2.77 0.71 -7.02
CA SER A 143 3.40 0.79 -5.69
C SER A 143 4.20 -0.46 -5.34
N ILE A 144 3.73 -1.65 -5.72
CA ILE A 144 4.47 -2.90 -5.54
C ILE A 144 5.77 -2.89 -6.32
N CYS A 145 5.78 -2.33 -7.54
CA CYS A 145 7.02 -2.16 -8.29
C CYS A 145 8.00 -1.23 -7.56
N LEU A 146 7.54 -0.08 -7.07
CA LEU A 146 8.40 0.87 -6.35
C LEU A 146 8.98 0.27 -5.08
N LYS A 147 8.18 -0.47 -4.32
CA LYS A 147 8.64 -1.20 -3.13
C LYS A 147 9.61 -2.34 -3.48
N SER A 148 9.39 -3.03 -4.60
CA SER A 148 10.31 -4.06 -5.08
C SER A 148 11.63 -3.46 -5.54
N ASN A 149 11.62 -2.28 -6.19
CA ASN A 149 12.84 -1.53 -6.49
C ASN A 149 13.56 -1.14 -5.20
N TYR A 150 12.82 -0.64 -4.19
CA TYR A 150 13.40 -0.30 -2.90
C TYR A 150 14.13 -1.48 -2.24
N VAL A 151 13.58 -2.70 -2.31
CA VAL A 151 14.25 -3.94 -1.85
C VAL A 151 15.59 -4.13 -2.56
N MET A 152 15.60 -4.02 -3.89
CA MET A 152 16.81 -4.22 -4.70
C MET A 152 17.85 -3.12 -4.47
N ASP A 153 17.43 -1.87 -4.45
CA ASP A 153 18.30 -0.69 -4.35
C ASP A 153 18.98 -0.60 -2.98
N ASN A 154 18.39 -1.20 -1.94
CA ASN A 154 18.94 -1.25 -0.59
C ASN A 154 19.61 -2.60 -0.26
N ALA A 155 19.77 -3.49 -1.25
CA ALA A 155 20.35 -4.83 -1.08
C ALA A 155 19.70 -5.63 0.07
N LEU A 156 18.38 -5.52 0.21
CA LEU A 156 17.61 -6.23 1.23
C LEU A 156 17.47 -7.71 0.88
N GLY A 157 17.18 -8.54 1.88
CA GLY A 157 17.11 -10.00 1.75
C GLY A 157 15.95 -10.52 0.89
N GLY A 158 14.97 -9.67 0.55
CA GLY A 158 13.88 -10.01 -0.35
C GLY A 158 12.54 -9.40 0.07
N ALA A 159 11.45 -10.03 -0.39
CA ALA A 159 10.08 -9.65 -0.06
C ALA A 159 9.26 -10.84 0.43
N MET A 160 8.37 -10.60 1.39
CA MET A 160 7.37 -11.54 1.90
C MET A 160 5.98 -11.01 1.57
N VAL A 161 5.07 -11.86 1.09
CA VAL A 161 3.70 -11.48 0.75
C VAL A 161 2.71 -11.91 1.83
N TRP A 162 1.83 -10.99 2.24
CA TRP A 162 0.66 -11.31 3.07
C TRP A 162 -0.63 -10.84 2.39
N ALA A 163 -1.56 -11.71 2.00
CA ALA A 163 -1.44 -13.16 1.88
C ALA A 163 -1.63 -13.61 0.43
N ALA A 164 -1.00 -14.73 0.05
CA ALA A 164 -1.02 -15.20 -1.33
C ALA A 164 -2.43 -15.41 -1.89
N SER A 165 -3.39 -15.83 -1.06
CA SER A 165 -4.79 -16.05 -1.45
C SER A 165 -5.59 -14.76 -1.72
N SER A 166 -5.10 -13.61 -1.26
CA SER A 166 -5.72 -12.30 -1.47
C SER A 166 -5.46 -11.76 -2.89
N ASP A 167 -4.50 -12.34 -3.62
CA ASP A 167 -4.14 -12.03 -5.00
C ASP A 167 -4.15 -13.30 -5.87
N TRP A 168 -5.34 -13.91 -6.03
CA TRP A 168 -5.50 -15.23 -6.69
C TRP A 168 -5.05 -15.26 -8.15
N ASN A 169 -5.04 -14.12 -8.84
CA ASN A 169 -4.58 -14.01 -10.23
C ASN A 169 -3.12 -13.57 -10.33
N HIS A 170 -2.40 -13.53 -9.19
CA HIS A 170 -0.99 -13.21 -9.06
C HIS A 170 -0.58 -11.85 -9.65
N GLU A 171 -1.47 -10.85 -9.72
CA GLU A 171 -1.16 -9.58 -10.37
C GLU A 171 -0.06 -8.82 -9.61
N LEU A 172 -0.12 -8.82 -8.27
CA LEU A 172 0.91 -8.21 -7.44
C LEU A 172 2.09 -9.16 -7.23
N GLN A 173 1.81 -10.44 -6.99
CA GLN A 173 2.85 -11.46 -6.78
C GLN A 173 3.79 -11.57 -8.00
N SER A 174 3.26 -11.51 -9.22
CA SER A 174 4.08 -11.54 -10.43
C SER A 174 4.98 -10.31 -10.56
N VAL A 175 4.54 -9.12 -10.11
CA VAL A 175 5.41 -7.92 -10.11
C VAL A 175 6.55 -8.10 -9.11
N ILE A 176 6.26 -8.64 -7.92
CA ILE A 176 7.28 -8.93 -6.89
C ILE A 176 8.28 -9.95 -7.42
N ALA A 177 7.80 -11.09 -7.96
CA ALA A 177 8.66 -12.13 -8.50
C ALA A 177 9.54 -11.60 -9.64
N GLN A 178 8.94 -10.90 -10.60
CA GLN A 178 9.67 -10.30 -11.72
C GLN A 178 10.82 -9.41 -11.25
N ARG A 179 10.60 -8.58 -10.23
CA ARG A 179 11.62 -7.62 -9.80
C ARG A 179 12.62 -8.19 -8.79
N VAL A 180 12.13 -8.88 -7.76
CA VAL A 180 12.93 -9.34 -6.62
C VAL A 180 13.61 -10.68 -6.89
N VAL A 181 12.96 -11.59 -7.64
CA VAL A 181 13.51 -12.91 -7.95
C VAL A 181 14.29 -12.88 -9.26
N ASP A 182 13.68 -12.39 -10.34
CA ASP A 182 14.31 -12.41 -11.66
C ASP A 182 15.27 -11.23 -11.88
N GLY A 183 15.21 -10.20 -11.03
CA GLY A 183 16.00 -8.97 -11.17
C GLY A 183 15.55 -8.08 -12.34
N SER A 184 14.45 -8.41 -13.02
CA SER A 184 13.97 -7.69 -14.20
C SER A 184 13.28 -6.38 -13.82
N PRO A 185 13.36 -5.32 -14.64
CA PRO A 185 12.56 -4.12 -14.44
C PRO A 185 11.07 -4.46 -14.43
N CYS A 186 10.28 -3.85 -13.54
CA CYS A 186 8.85 -4.13 -13.53
C CYS A 186 8.19 -3.58 -14.81
N LEU A 187 7.33 -4.38 -15.41
CA LEU A 187 6.54 -3.97 -16.57
C LEU A 187 5.21 -3.37 -16.10
N VAL A 188 5.24 -2.20 -15.48
CA VAL A 188 3.99 -1.51 -15.13
C VAL A 188 3.42 -0.89 -16.41
N SER A 189 2.30 -1.43 -16.87
CA SER A 189 1.52 -0.89 -17.99
C SER A 189 1.27 0.61 -17.75
N LYS A 190 1.93 1.47 -18.54
CA LYS A 190 1.62 2.90 -18.57
C LYS A 190 0.21 3.07 -19.13
N ARG A 191 -0.82 2.98 -18.30
CA ARG A 191 -2.16 3.44 -18.69
C ARG A 191 -2.04 4.95 -18.95
N ARG A 192 -2.07 5.34 -20.22
CA ARG A 192 -2.12 6.73 -20.64
C ARG A 192 -3.29 7.39 -19.90
N ALA A 193 -3.00 8.39 -19.08
CA ALA A 193 -4.02 9.30 -18.59
C ALA A 193 -4.83 9.79 -19.79
N GLY A 194 -6.14 9.50 -19.80
CA GLY A 194 -7.01 9.90 -20.90
C GLY A 194 -6.96 11.41 -21.07
N ARG A 195 -6.48 11.88 -22.23
CA ARG A 195 -6.72 13.25 -22.68
C ARG A 195 -8.24 13.40 -22.81
N ARG A 196 -8.85 14.17 -21.91
CA ARG A 196 -10.13 14.83 -22.22
C ARG A 196 -9.84 15.76 -23.40
N MET A 197 -10.36 15.42 -24.58
CA MET A 197 -10.55 16.44 -25.61
C MET A 197 -11.57 17.43 -25.05
N LEU A 198 -11.13 18.68 -24.91
CA LEU A 198 -12.01 19.82 -24.76
C LEU A 198 -12.90 19.88 -26.00
N GLN A 199 -14.20 20.07 -25.76
CA GLN A 199 -15.18 20.40 -26.78
C GLN A 199 -14.77 21.68 -27.52
N SER A 200 -15.07 21.70 -28.81
CA SER A 200 -15.45 22.91 -29.56
C SER A 200 -16.84 22.67 -30.13
#